data_AF-A0A0A7DYE1-F1
#
_entry.id   AF-A0A0A7DYE1-F1
#
_cell.length_a   1.000
_cell.length_b   1.000
_cell.length_c   1.000
_cell.angle_alpha   90.00
_cell.angle_beta   90.00
_cell.angle_gamma   90.00
#
_symmetry.space_group_name_H-M   'P 1'
#
loop_
_entity.id
_entity.type
_entity.pdbx_description
1 polymer ?
#
loop_
_entity_poly.entity_id
_entity_poly.type
_entity_poly.pdbx_seq_one_letter_code
_entity_poly.pdbx_strand_id
1 'polypeptide(L)' 'PAHADIKTGYLSIIMDPGEVPLEEQCEYLSYDASQWEFPRERLHL' A
#
# COMPACT_ATOMS: atom_id res chain seq x y z
N PRO A 1 25.64 27.73 24.17
CA PRO A 1 25.25 26.34 24.53
C PRO A 1 24.12 25.86 23.60
N ALA A 2 24.50 25.03 22.63
CA ALA A 2 23.62 24.43 21.65
C ALA A 2 22.77 23.35 22.32
N HIS A 3 21.50 23.66 22.60
CA HIS A 3 20.54 22.68 23.13
C HIS A 3 19.28 22.58 22.24
N ALA A 4 19.30 23.23 21.08
CA ALA A 4 18.20 23.23 20.11
C ALA A 4 18.43 22.29 18.91
N ASP A 5 19.65 21.79 18.69
CA ASP A 5 20.02 21.09 17.45
C ASP A 5 19.72 19.57 17.42
N ILE A 6 19.24 18.97 18.52
CA ILE A 6 19.13 17.50 18.61
C ILE A 6 17.68 16.99 18.43
N LYS A 7 16.66 17.85 18.45
CA LYS A 7 15.25 17.40 18.35
C LYS A 7 14.57 17.67 17.02
N THR A 8 15.20 18.40 16.11
CA THR A 8 14.72 18.63 14.73
C THR A 8 15.26 17.61 13.73
N GLY A 9 16.31 16.84 14.08
CA GLY A 9 16.87 15.79 13.23
C GLY A 9 16.16 14.43 13.31
N TYR A 10 15.24 14.25 14.26
CA TYR A 10 14.50 13.00 14.48
C TYR A 10 12.98 13.26 14.51
N LEU A 11 12.47 13.83 13.42
CA LEU A 11 11.06 13.71 13.09
C LEU A 11 10.95 12.55 12.09
N SER A 12 10.90 11.32 12.60
CA SER A 12 10.44 10.20 11.80
C SER A 12 8.98 10.50 11.45
N ILE A 13 8.70 10.83 10.20
CA ILE A 13 7.34 10.95 9.70
C ILE A 13 6.75 9.55 9.79
N ILE A 14 5.96 9.29 10.82
CA ILE A 14 5.17 8.07 10.93
C ILE A 14 4.08 8.22 9.88
N MET A 15 4.25 7.55 8.75
CA MET A 15 3.21 7.45 7.74
C MET A 15 2.09 6.59 8.31
N ASP A 16 0.84 7.06 8.20
CA ASP A 16 -0.30 6.23 8.59
C ASP A 16 -0.33 5.00 7.66
N PRO A 17 -0.44 3.77 8.19
CA PRO A 17 -0.43 2.56 7.37
C PRO A 17 -1.59 2.49 6.36
N GLY A 18 -2.62 3.34 6.48
CA GLY A 18 -3.70 3.52 5.51
C GLY A 18 -3.45 4.60 4.45
N GLU A 19 -2.35 5.36 4.52
CA GLU A 19 -1.97 6.39 3.54
C GLU A 19 -1.00 5.88 2.46
N VAL A 20 -0.56 4.63 2.55
CA VAL A 20 0.19 3.97 1.48
C VAL A 20 -0.74 3.74 0.28
N PRO A 21 -0.38 4.17 -0.94
CA PRO A 21 -1.18 3.90 -2.13
C PRO A 21 -1.52 2.41 -2.26
N LEU A 22 -2.77 2.10 -2.63
CA LEU A 22 -3.22 0.71 -2.80
C LEU A 22 -2.35 -0.05 -3.81
N GLU A 23 -1.82 0.65 -4.81
CA GLU A 23 -0.90 0.09 -5.80
C GLU A 23 0.38 -0.46 -5.18
N GLU A 24 0.88 0.17 -4.10
CA GLU A 24 2.04 -0.29 -3.32
C GLU A 24 1.68 -1.43 -2.36
N GLN A 25 0.38 -1.71 -2.18
CA GLN A 25 -0.16 -2.81 -1.36
C GLN A 25 -0.76 -3.95 -2.19
N CYS A 26 -0.63 -3.92 -3.52
CA CYS A 26 -1.19 -4.93 -4.43
C CYS A 26 -0.82 -6.36 -4.04
N GLU A 27 0.37 -6.59 -3.49
CA GLU A 27 0.85 -7.90 -3.02
C GLU A 27 0.02 -8.48 -1.87
N TYR A 28 -0.69 -7.62 -1.12
CA TYR A 28 -1.53 -8.01 0.01
C TYR A 28 -3.02 -8.10 -0.33
N LEU A 29 -3.43 -7.70 -1.53
CA LEU A 29 -4.81 -7.78 -1.96
C LEU A 29 -5.18 -9.25 -2.24
N SER A 30 -6.29 -9.70 -1.67
CA SER A 30 -6.80 -11.04 -1.91
C SER A 30 -7.50 -11.12 -3.27
N TYR A 31 -7.23 -12.20 -4.01
CA TYR A 31 -7.96 -12.54 -5.21
C TYR A 31 -9.05 -13.57 -4.90
N ASP A 32 -10.32 -13.19 -5.08
CA ASP A 32 -11.46 -14.10 -5.00
C ASP A 32 -11.83 -14.61 -6.40
N ALA A 33 -11.41 -15.83 -6.70
CA ALA A 33 -11.70 -16.49 -7.97
C ALA A 33 -13.21 -16.62 -8.25
N SER A 34 -14.04 -16.82 -7.22
CA SER A 34 -15.47 -16.99 -7.40
C SER A 34 -16.18 -15.71 -7.88
N GLN A 35 -15.59 -14.56 -7.57
CA GLN A 35 -16.10 -13.24 -7.98
C GLN A 35 -15.49 -12.77 -9.30
N TRP A 36 -14.21 -13.07 -9.53
CA TRP A 36 -13.41 -12.43 -10.57
C TRP A 36 -12.96 -13.36 -11.70
N GLU A 37 -13.12 -14.68 -11.59
CA GLU A 37 -12.85 -15.57 -12.71
C GLU A 37 -14.00 -15.58 -13.72
N PHE A 38 -13.63 -15.47 -14.99
CA PHE A 38 -14.54 -15.59 -16.12
C PHE A 38 -14.17 -16.83 -16.93
N PRO A 39 -15.15 -17.69 -17.30
CA PRO A 39 -14.86 -18.89 -18.09
C PRO A 39 -14.27 -18.51 -19.45
N ARG A 40 -13.06 -18.97 -19.73
CA ARG A 40 -12.33 -18.61 -20.96
C ARG A 40 -13.04 -19.08 -22.22
N GLU A 41 -13.82 -20.15 -22.11
CA GLU A 41 -14.62 -20.74 -23.19
C GLU A 41 -15.71 -19.78 -23.68
N ARG A 42 -16.10 -18.81 -22.84
CA ARG A 42 -17.09 -17.77 -23.16
C ARG A 42 -16.44 -16.49 -23.68
N LEU A 43 -15.12 -16.41 -23.73
CA LEU A 43 -14.39 -15.24 -24.20
C LEU A 43 -14.11 -15.39 -25.70
N HIS A 44 -14.66 -14.48 -26.51
CA HIS A 44 -14.33 -14.37 -27.93
C HIS A 44 -13.38 -13.18 -28.12
N LEU A 45 -12.17 -13.47 -28.61
CA LEU A 45 -11.08 -12.51 -28.80
C LEU A 45 -11.13 -11.86 -30.19
#